data_AF-A0A929A9H3-F1
#
_entry.id   AF-A0A929A9H3-F1
#
_cell.length_a   1.000
_cell.length_b   1.000
_cell.length_c   1.000
_cell.angle_alpha   90.00
_cell.angle_beta   90.00
_cell.angle_gamma   90.00
#
_symmetry.space_group_name_H-M   'P 1'
#
loop_
_entity.id
_entity.type
_entity.pdbx_description
1 polymer ?
#
loop_
_entity_poly.entity_id
_entity_poly.type
_entity_poly.pdbx_seq_one_letter_code
_entity_poly.pdbx_strand_id
1 'polypeptide(L)'
;MGLFDRIGRAIRATLTSWISKAEDPEKIMEQAIIDMQDDLIRLRQAVAQAIATQKRSERQQAQAQSNADEWYQRAQLALQKGEEDLAREALTRRKTYLETATTLKEQLGQQATIVTQMKKNMVTLEGKLSEAKTKKDMFVARARSAKASEQLNEMLGRNTTSSSIAAFERMEEKVLDLEARSEAIAELNADTVENQFAALESPDVDAELAAMKSELISGSTSGSLPADSSGTVAEEDPELAKLRMQLEEGS
;
A
#
# COMPACT_ATOMS: atom_id res chain seq x y z
N MET A 1 23.11 5.95 -32.91
CA MET A 1 22.21 4.86 -32.46
C MET A 1 22.08 4.91 -30.95
N GLY A 2 21.09 5.61 -30.41
CA GLY A 2 20.92 5.78 -28.95
C GLY A 2 20.15 4.62 -28.31
N LEU A 3 20.27 4.45 -26.98
CA LEU A 3 19.53 3.42 -26.24
C LEU A 3 18.02 3.49 -26.47
N PHE A 4 17.46 4.70 -26.48
CA PHE A 4 16.05 4.97 -26.78
C PHE A 4 15.58 4.42 -28.13
N ASP A 5 16.45 4.34 -29.13
CA ASP A 5 16.15 3.81 -30.46
C ASP A 5 16.25 2.27 -30.50
N ARG A 6 16.91 1.66 -29.50
CA ARG A 6 16.82 0.21 -29.23
C ARG A 6 15.53 -0.11 -28.47
N ILE A 7 15.15 0.68 -27.46
CA ILE A 7 13.89 0.54 -26.71
C ILE A 7 12.68 0.77 -27.64
N GLY A 8 12.71 1.80 -28.47
CA GLY A 8 11.66 2.09 -29.46
C GLY A 8 11.51 0.97 -30.51
N ARG A 9 12.63 0.37 -30.94
CA ARG A 9 12.61 -0.84 -31.80
C ARG A 9 12.10 -2.07 -31.06
N ALA A 10 12.48 -2.27 -29.80
CA ALA A 10 11.98 -3.38 -28.98
C ALA A 10 10.45 -3.33 -28.91
N ILE A 11 9.86 -2.20 -28.50
CA ILE A 11 8.40 -2.01 -28.43
C ILE A 11 7.74 -2.26 -29.80
N ARG A 12 8.31 -1.70 -30.89
CA ARG A 12 7.69 -1.74 -32.22
C ARG A 12 7.85 -3.09 -32.94
N ALA A 13 8.91 -3.86 -32.66
CA ALA A 13 9.08 -5.22 -33.16
C ALA A 13 8.32 -6.26 -32.32
N THR A 14 8.18 -6.01 -31.01
CA THR A 14 7.47 -6.90 -30.07
C THR A 14 6.04 -7.16 -30.52
N LEU A 15 5.33 -6.13 -30.97
CA LEU A 15 3.94 -6.23 -31.45
C LEU A 15 3.73 -7.21 -32.62
N THR A 16 4.77 -7.55 -33.39
CA THR A 16 4.64 -8.42 -34.57
C THR A 16 5.26 -9.81 -34.37
N SER A 17 6.31 -9.95 -33.54
CA SER A 17 7.03 -11.24 -33.39
C SER A 17 6.69 -12.05 -32.15
N TRP A 18 5.84 -11.55 -31.25
CA TRP A 18 5.64 -12.17 -29.92
C TRP A 18 4.54 -13.22 -29.83
N ILE A 19 3.72 -13.37 -30.87
CA ILE A 19 2.61 -14.32 -30.93
C ILE A 19 3.04 -15.81 -30.92
N SER A 20 4.34 -16.12 -30.97
CA SER A 20 4.83 -17.48 -31.23
C SER A 20 6.02 -17.98 -30.39
N LYS A 21 6.62 -17.18 -29.49
CA LYS A 21 7.87 -17.60 -28.80
C LYS A 21 8.25 -16.89 -27.48
N ALA A 22 7.29 -16.30 -26.78
CA ALA A 22 7.53 -15.53 -25.55
C ALA A 22 7.34 -16.38 -24.27
N GLU A 23 8.42 -16.66 -23.52
CA GLU A 23 8.32 -17.44 -22.27
C GLU A 23 7.70 -16.67 -21.09
N ASP A 24 7.84 -15.33 -21.04
CA ASP A 24 7.03 -14.50 -20.13
C ASP A 24 7.09 -13.00 -20.49
N PRO A 25 5.98 -12.33 -20.85
CA PRO A 25 5.98 -10.90 -21.13
C PRO A 25 6.14 -10.04 -19.85
N GLU A 26 5.70 -10.55 -18.69
CA GLU A 26 5.79 -9.82 -17.40
C GLU A 26 7.27 -9.63 -17.01
N LYS A 27 8.09 -10.69 -17.13
CA LYS A 27 9.53 -10.68 -16.82
C LYS A 27 10.36 -9.72 -17.68
N ILE A 28 9.98 -9.50 -18.94
CA ILE A 28 10.74 -8.62 -19.85
C ILE A 28 10.36 -7.15 -19.71
N MET A 29 9.12 -6.85 -19.29
CA MET A 29 8.78 -5.51 -18.79
C MET A 29 9.45 -5.21 -17.44
N GLU A 30 9.56 -6.20 -16.55
CA GLU A 30 10.34 -6.13 -15.31
C GLU A 30 11.80 -5.75 -15.59
N GLN A 31 12.50 -6.52 -16.42
CA GLN A 31 13.91 -6.29 -16.75
C GLN A 31 14.13 -4.91 -17.40
N ALA A 32 13.27 -4.50 -18.34
CA ALA A 32 13.38 -3.18 -18.95
C ALA A 32 13.22 -2.03 -17.93
N ILE A 33 12.41 -2.22 -16.89
CA ILE A 33 12.26 -1.27 -15.78
C ILE A 33 13.46 -1.28 -14.83
N ILE A 34 14.15 -2.42 -14.66
CA ILE A 34 15.41 -2.53 -13.93
C ILE A 34 16.53 -1.79 -14.70
N ASP A 35 16.71 -2.09 -15.99
CA ASP A 35 17.70 -1.45 -16.86
C ASP A 35 17.54 0.08 -16.87
N MET A 36 16.29 0.57 -16.96
CA MET A 36 15.97 2.00 -16.89
C MET A 36 16.23 2.64 -15.51
N GLN A 37 16.22 1.87 -14.41
CA GLN A 37 16.59 2.36 -13.08
C GLN A 37 18.11 2.48 -12.95
N ASP A 38 18.87 1.50 -13.43
CA ASP A 38 20.33 1.54 -13.44
C ASP A 38 20.88 2.69 -14.29
N ASP A 39 20.34 2.90 -15.49
CA ASP A 39 20.75 4.03 -16.34
C ASP A 39 20.31 5.39 -15.78
N LEU A 40 19.22 5.47 -15.02
CA LEU A 40 18.87 6.67 -14.26
C LEU A 40 19.85 6.93 -13.10
N ILE A 41 20.31 5.90 -12.39
CA ILE A 41 21.34 6.02 -11.35
C ILE A 41 22.66 6.51 -11.95
N ARG A 42 23.10 5.91 -13.07
CA ARG A 42 24.30 6.34 -13.82
C ARG A 42 24.18 7.80 -14.30
N LEU A 43 23.02 8.21 -14.82
CA LEU A 43 22.79 9.59 -15.23
C LEU A 43 22.81 10.56 -14.05
N ARG A 44 22.21 10.21 -12.91
CA ARG A 44 22.27 11.01 -11.67
C ARG A 44 23.72 11.20 -11.19
N GLN A 45 24.54 10.15 -11.25
CA GLN A 45 25.98 10.23 -10.94
C GLN A 45 26.73 11.16 -11.92
N ALA A 46 26.49 11.02 -13.23
CA ALA A 46 27.11 11.89 -14.24
C ALA A 46 26.69 13.36 -14.10
N VAL A 47 25.41 13.62 -13.82
CA VAL A 47 24.89 14.97 -13.51
C VAL A 47 25.57 15.55 -12.27
N ALA A 48 25.72 14.76 -11.20
CA ALA A 48 26.40 15.20 -9.98
C ALA A 48 27.89 15.51 -10.22
N GLN A 49 28.60 14.68 -10.99
CA GLN A 49 30.00 14.92 -11.37
C GLN A 49 30.16 16.17 -12.24
N ALA A 50 29.23 16.42 -13.18
CA ALA A 50 29.23 17.64 -13.99
C ALA A 50 28.97 18.89 -13.14
N ILE A 51 28.03 18.85 -12.20
CA ILE A 51 27.78 19.95 -11.24
C ILE A 51 29.00 20.20 -10.33
N ALA A 52 29.66 19.15 -9.85
CA ALA A 52 30.86 19.27 -9.03
C ALA A 52 32.03 19.89 -9.82
N THR A 53 32.15 19.54 -11.11
CA THR A 53 33.14 20.11 -12.03
C THR A 53 32.87 21.59 -12.28
N GLN A 54 31.61 21.95 -12.57
CA GLN A 54 31.17 23.35 -12.71
C GLN A 54 31.52 24.16 -11.44
N LYS A 55 31.14 23.68 -10.25
CA LYS A 55 31.45 24.36 -8.97
C LYS A 55 32.96 24.47 -8.68
N ARG A 56 33.79 23.55 -9.21
CA ARG A 56 35.25 23.67 -9.13
C ARG A 56 35.76 24.79 -10.03
N SER A 57 35.28 24.87 -11.27
CA SER A 57 35.61 25.96 -12.20
C SER A 57 35.10 27.32 -11.71
N GLU A 58 33.91 27.40 -11.09
CA GLU A 58 33.39 28.62 -10.45
C GLU A 58 34.34 29.13 -9.35
N ARG A 59 34.82 28.25 -8.48
CA ARG A 59 35.80 28.60 -7.43
C ARG A 59 37.14 29.04 -8.03
N GLN A 60 37.61 28.41 -9.10
CA GLN A 60 38.85 28.80 -9.79
C GLN A 60 38.70 30.18 -10.46
N GLN A 61 37.54 30.47 -11.05
CA GLN A 61 37.23 31.77 -11.66
C GLN A 61 37.20 32.88 -10.60
N ALA A 62 36.53 32.64 -9.47
CA ALA A 62 36.48 33.56 -8.34
C ALA A 62 37.87 33.81 -7.72
N GLN A 63 38.70 32.77 -7.59
CA GLN A 63 40.07 32.92 -7.09
C GLN A 63 40.94 33.74 -8.06
N ALA A 64 40.84 33.49 -9.38
CA ALA A 64 41.57 34.27 -10.38
C ALA A 64 41.16 35.76 -10.35
N GLN A 65 39.86 36.04 -10.18
CA GLN A 65 39.36 37.40 -9.99
C GLN A 65 39.92 38.04 -8.70
N SER A 66 39.85 37.34 -7.56
CA SER A 66 40.39 37.82 -6.28
C SER A 66 41.89 38.13 -6.36
N ASN A 67 42.67 37.29 -7.06
CA ASN A 67 44.10 37.52 -7.28
C ASN A 67 44.33 38.76 -8.15
N ALA A 68 43.52 38.97 -9.20
CA ALA A 68 43.63 40.15 -10.05
C ALA A 68 43.36 41.46 -9.29
N ASP A 69 42.41 41.45 -8.35
CA ASP A 69 42.06 42.62 -7.55
C ASP A 69 43.05 42.85 -6.40
N GLU A 70 43.67 41.80 -5.85
CA GLU A 70 44.85 41.93 -4.96
C GLU A 70 46.05 42.57 -5.70
N TRP A 71 46.37 42.11 -6.91
CA TRP A 71 47.42 42.73 -7.73
C TRP A 71 47.10 44.18 -8.11
N TYR A 72 45.82 44.55 -8.20
CA TYR A 72 45.41 45.95 -8.39
C TYR A 72 45.70 46.82 -7.16
N GLN A 73 45.36 46.34 -5.96
CA GLN A 73 45.67 47.04 -4.70
C GLN A 73 47.20 47.20 -4.51
N ARG A 74 47.98 46.16 -4.86
CA ARG A 74 49.45 46.22 -4.86
C ARG A 74 49.99 47.27 -5.84
N ALA A 75 49.41 47.37 -7.04
CA ALA A 75 49.79 48.41 -8.01
C ALA A 75 49.45 49.83 -7.52
N GLN A 76 48.29 50.02 -6.89
CA GLN A 76 47.91 51.30 -6.28
C GLN A 76 48.90 51.70 -5.15
N LEU A 77 49.29 50.76 -4.29
CA LEU A 77 50.25 51.01 -3.21
C LEU A 77 51.65 51.34 -3.74
N ALA A 78 52.10 50.72 -4.83
CA ALA A 78 53.37 51.04 -5.48
C ALA A 78 53.35 52.45 -6.08
N LEU A 79 52.27 52.85 -6.76
CA LEU A 79 52.10 54.22 -7.28
C LEU A 79 52.09 55.27 -6.15
N GLN A 80 51.44 54.98 -5.01
CA GLN A 80 51.44 55.88 -3.84
C GLN A 80 52.84 56.09 -3.24
N LYS A 81 53.79 55.19 -3.50
CA LYS A 81 55.19 55.29 -3.08
C LYS A 81 56.13 55.85 -4.17
N GLY A 82 55.62 56.12 -5.37
CA GLY A 82 56.43 56.50 -6.53
C GLY A 82 57.16 55.33 -7.22
N GLU A 83 56.87 54.08 -6.85
CA GLU A 83 57.52 52.89 -7.40
C GLU A 83 56.84 52.44 -8.72
N GLU A 84 56.94 53.28 -9.77
CA GLU A 84 56.23 53.07 -11.04
C GLU A 84 56.48 51.69 -11.69
N ASP A 85 57.72 51.19 -11.69
CA ASP A 85 58.04 49.92 -12.35
C ASP A 85 57.45 48.71 -11.61
N LEU A 86 57.38 48.75 -10.27
CA LEU A 86 56.65 47.76 -9.48
C LEU A 86 55.14 47.84 -9.71
N ALA A 87 54.59 49.04 -9.92
CA ALA A 87 53.19 49.20 -10.32
C ALA A 87 52.91 48.61 -11.72
N ARG A 88 53.80 48.84 -12.70
CA ARG A 88 53.71 48.25 -14.05
C ARG A 88 53.79 46.73 -14.01
N GLU A 89 54.67 46.16 -13.19
CA GLU A 89 54.77 44.70 -13.03
C GLU A 89 53.50 44.13 -12.35
N ALA A 90 53.00 44.77 -11.29
CA ALA A 90 51.77 44.38 -10.61
C ALA A 90 50.54 44.44 -11.54
N LEU A 91 50.44 45.47 -12.41
CA LEU A 91 49.39 45.55 -13.43
C LEU A 91 49.55 44.47 -14.52
N THR A 92 50.77 44.10 -14.87
CA THR A 92 51.05 42.99 -15.80
C THR A 92 50.60 41.65 -15.21
N ARG A 93 50.89 41.40 -13.93
CA ARG A 93 50.38 40.22 -13.19
C ARG A 93 48.86 40.25 -13.05
N ARG A 94 48.25 41.41 -12.77
CA ARG A 94 46.78 41.57 -12.78
C ARG A 94 46.17 41.13 -14.11
N LYS A 95 46.74 41.57 -15.23
CA LYS A 95 46.21 41.28 -16.57
C LYS A 95 46.10 39.78 -16.83
N THR A 96 47.12 38.98 -16.53
CA THR A 96 47.08 37.53 -16.77
C THR A 96 46.06 36.81 -15.88
N TYR A 97 45.83 37.27 -14.65
CA TYR A 97 44.74 36.77 -13.81
C TYR A 97 43.35 37.15 -14.34
N LEU A 98 43.16 38.36 -14.90
CA LEU A 98 41.90 38.75 -15.55
C LEU A 98 41.62 37.95 -16.83
N GLU A 99 42.64 37.68 -17.65
CA GLU A 99 42.55 36.83 -18.85
C GLU A 99 42.16 35.39 -18.45
N THR A 100 42.77 34.86 -17.40
CA THR A 100 42.41 33.56 -16.81
C THR A 100 40.97 33.53 -16.30
N ALA A 101 40.55 34.56 -15.54
CA ALA A 101 39.19 34.67 -15.01
C ALA A 101 38.13 34.82 -16.13
N THR A 102 38.48 35.46 -17.24
CA THR A 102 37.61 35.63 -18.41
C THR A 102 37.45 34.29 -19.15
N THR A 103 38.56 33.60 -19.43
CA THR A 103 38.56 32.28 -20.08
C THR A 103 37.75 31.25 -19.28
N LEU A 104 37.90 31.22 -17.95
CA LEU A 104 37.12 30.35 -17.07
C LEU A 104 35.62 30.72 -17.08
N LYS A 105 35.27 32.02 -17.15
CA LYS A 105 33.88 32.48 -17.22
C LYS A 105 33.18 32.05 -18.52
N GLU A 106 33.88 32.08 -19.64
CA GLU A 106 33.35 31.58 -20.93
C GLU A 106 33.13 30.06 -20.91
N GLN A 107 34.10 29.30 -20.41
CA GLN A 107 33.98 27.86 -20.22
C GLN A 107 32.81 27.51 -19.27
N LEU A 108 32.60 28.28 -18.21
CA LEU A 108 31.49 28.11 -17.28
C LEU A 108 30.11 28.32 -17.94
N GLY A 109 29.98 29.27 -18.87
CA GLY A 109 28.73 29.43 -19.64
C GLY A 109 28.38 28.19 -20.48
N GLN A 110 29.40 27.57 -21.08
CA GLN A 110 29.23 26.30 -21.82
C GLN A 110 28.89 25.14 -20.88
N GLN A 111 29.62 25.00 -19.77
CA GLN A 111 29.37 23.96 -18.76
C GLN A 111 27.96 24.07 -18.14
N ALA A 112 27.52 25.28 -17.77
CA ALA A 112 26.19 25.51 -17.20
C ALA A 112 25.06 25.14 -18.18
N THR A 113 25.26 25.37 -19.47
CA THR A 113 24.32 24.95 -20.53
C THR A 113 24.23 23.42 -20.60
N ILE A 114 25.37 22.73 -20.61
CA ILE A 114 25.45 21.26 -20.62
C ILE A 114 24.79 20.67 -19.36
N VAL A 115 25.13 21.17 -18.17
CA VAL A 115 24.55 20.74 -16.88
C VAL A 115 23.03 20.96 -16.85
N THR A 116 22.54 22.06 -17.41
CA THR A 116 21.10 22.34 -17.49
C THR A 116 20.38 21.35 -18.41
N GLN A 117 20.96 21.04 -19.57
CA GLN A 117 20.41 20.02 -20.47
C GLN A 117 20.45 18.61 -19.85
N MET A 118 21.53 18.25 -19.14
CA MET A 118 21.63 16.98 -18.41
C MET A 118 20.56 16.85 -17.32
N LYS A 119 20.31 17.91 -16.53
CA LYS A 119 19.21 17.95 -15.55
C LYS A 119 17.83 17.77 -16.22
N LYS A 120 17.58 18.46 -17.34
CA LYS A 120 16.34 18.32 -18.10
C LYS A 120 16.15 16.90 -18.64
N ASN A 121 17.21 16.28 -19.15
CA ASN A 121 17.20 14.89 -19.61
C ASN A 121 16.90 13.90 -18.46
N MET A 122 17.47 14.14 -17.27
CA MET A 122 17.25 13.34 -16.07
C MET A 122 15.78 13.34 -15.64
N VAL A 123 15.17 14.53 -15.49
CA VAL A 123 13.73 14.66 -15.15
C VAL A 123 12.83 14.03 -16.23
N THR A 124 13.22 14.14 -17.50
CA THR A 124 12.50 13.48 -18.61
C THR A 124 12.57 11.95 -18.53
N LEU A 125 13.69 11.40 -18.06
CA LEU A 125 13.86 9.95 -17.83
C LEU A 125 13.08 9.48 -16.59
N GLU A 126 13.05 10.27 -15.52
CA GLU A 126 12.28 9.99 -14.30
C GLU A 126 10.78 9.90 -14.61
N GLY A 127 10.24 10.85 -15.39
CA GLY A 127 8.86 10.79 -15.87
C GLY A 127 8.58 9.54 -16.73
N LYS A 128 9.47 9.23 -17.70
CA LYS A 128 9.33 8.05 -18.56
C LYS A 128 9.44 6.72 -17.81
N LEU A 129 10.21 6.65 -16.73
CA LEU A 129 10.26 5.49 -15.85
C LEU A 129 8.96 5.31 -15.06
N SER A 130 8.34 6.40 -14.59
CA SER A 130 7.02 6.37 -13.95
C SER A 130 5.92 5.92 -14.94
N GLU A 131 5.94 6.43 -16.18
CA GLU A 131 5.07 5.93 -17.25
C GLU A 131 5.30 4.44 -17.53
N ALA A 132 6.56 3.99 -17.59
CA ALA A 132 6.90 2.61 -17.89
C ALA A 132 6.39 1.64 -16.81
N LYS A 133 6.54 1.98 -15.53
CA LYS A 133 5.97 1.22 -14.40
C LYS A 133 4.44 1.13 -14.51
N THR A 134 3.76 2.27 -14.65
CA THR A 134 2.30 2.33 -14.85
C THR A 134 1.83 1.47 -16.03
N LYS A 135 2.60 1.45 -17.13
CA LYS A 135 2.31 0.62 -18.32
C LYS A 135 2.56 -0.87 -18.06
N LYS A 136 3.61 -1.27 -17.34
CA LYS A 136 3.80 -2.66 -16.89
C LYS A 136 2.58 -3.11 -16.10
N ASP A 137 2.20 -2.37 -15.07
CA ASP A 137 1.13 -2.78 -14.14
C ASP A 137 -0.22 -2.95 -14.88
N MET A 138 -0.53 -2.04 -15.81
CA MET A 138 -1.67 -2.16 -16.73
C MET A 138 -1.58 -3.41 -17.63
N PHE A 139 -0.43 -3.69 -18.24
CA PHE A 139 -0.26 -4.87 -19.10
C PHE A 139 -0.31 -6.18 -18.31
N VAL A 140 0.24 -6.21 -17.09
CA VAL A 140 0.20 -7.35 -16.17
C VAL A 140 -1.24 -7.63 -15.72
N ALA A 141 -1.99 -6.60 -15.32
CA ALA A 141 -3.41 -6.75 -14.99
C ALA A 141 -4.22 -7.29 -16.19
N ARG A 142 -3.97 -6.77 -17.39
CA ARG A 142 -4.63 -7.22 -18.63
C ARG A 142 -4.23 -8.66 -19.01
N ALA A 143 -2.97 -9.05 -18.83
CA ALA A 143 -2.50 -10.42 -19.09
C ALA A 143 -3.11 -11.42 -18.10
N ARG A 144 -3.20 -11.07 -16.82
CA ARG A 144 -3.87 -11.89 -15.78
C ARG A 144 -5.36 -12.04 -16.06
N SER A 145 -6.04 -10.97 -16.46
CA SER A 145 -7.45 -11.00 -16.89
C SER A 145 -7.64 -11.87 -18.15
N ALA A 146 -6.78 -11.74 -19.17
CA ALA A 146 -6.84 -12.56 -20.37
C ALA A 146 -6.65 -14.06 -20.05
N LYS A 147 -5.66 -14.39 -19.20
CA LYS A 147 -5.39 -15.76 -18.76
C LYS A 147 -6.53 -16.36 -17.93
N ALA A 148 -7.19 -15.57 -17.09
CA ALA A 148 -8.38 -16.02 -16.36
C ALA A 148 -9.56 -16.30 -17.30
N SER A 149 -9.78 -15.45 -18.31
CA SER A 149 -10.80 -15.69 -19.35
C SER A 149 -10.47 -16.89 -20.25
N GLU A 150 -9.19 -17.11 -20.55
CA GLU A 150 -8.69 -18.28 -21.27
C GLU A 150 -8.95 -19.56 -20.47
N GLN A 151 -8.56 -19.60 -19.18
CA GLN A 151 -8.83 -20.73 -18.29
C GLN A 151 -10.34 -21.00 -18.12
N LEU A 152 -11.18 -19.96 -18.00
CA LEU A 152 -12.63 -20.11 -17.97
C LEU A 152 -13.16 -20.72 -19.28
N ASN A 153 -12.67 -20.26 -20.43
CA ASN A 153 -13.04 -20.81 -21.73
C ASN A 153 -12.50 -22.23 -21.96
N GLU A 154 -11.35 -22.60 -21.39
CA GLU A 154 -10.86 -23.99 -21.37
C GLU A 154 -11.73 -24.88 -20.48
N MET A 155 -12.22 -24.38 -19.34
CA MET A 155 -13.12 -25.12 -18.45
C MET A 155 -14.52 -25.31 -19.05
N LEU A 156 -15.03 -24.32 -19.79
CA LEU A 156 -16.31 -24.37 -20.52
C LEU A 156 -16.20 -25.13 -21.86
N GLY A 157 -15.04 -25.05 -22.52
CA GLY A 157 -14.77 -25.68 -23.82
C GLY A 157 -14.28 -27.13 -23.72
N ARG A 158 -13.73 -27.53 -22.57
CA ARG A 158 -13.65 -28.96 -22.20
C ARG A 158 -15.07 -29.49 -22.11
N ASN A 159 -15.34 -30.57 -22.85
CA ASN A 159 -16.66 -31.17 -23.04
C ASN A 159 -17.15 -31.96 -21.80
N THR A 160 -17.12 -31.31 -20.64
CA THR A 160 -17.48 -31.82 -19.30
C THR A 160 -18.77 -31.19 -18.78
N THR A 161 -19.57 -30.60 -19.67
CA THR A 161 -20.87 -29.97 -19.40
C THR A 161 -21.87 -30.94 -18.79
N SER A 162 -21.88 -32.22 -19.16
CA SER A 162 -22.74 -33.22 -18.51
C SER A 162 -22.19 -33.71 -17.16
N SER A 163 -20.89 -34.04 -17.08
CA SER A 163 -20.32 -34.64 -15.85
C SER A 163 -20.24 -33.68 -14.67
N SER A 164 -20.05 -32.39 -14.94
CA SER A 164 -19.83 -31.37 -13.90
C SER A 164 -21.16 -30.78 -13.40
N ILE A 165 -22.13 -30.59 -14.30
CA ILE A 165 -23.49 -30.20 -13.92
C ILE A 165 -24.15 -31.35 -13.15
N ALA A 166 -24.06 -32.59 -13.63
CA ALA A 166 -24.55 -33.76 -12.88
C ALA A 166 -23.74 -34.08 -11.60
N ALA A 167 -22.64 -33.37 -11.32
CA ALA A 167 -21.98 -33.41 -10.02
C ALA A 167 -22.54 -32.33 -9.06
N PHE A 168 -22.97 -31.18 -9.59
CA PHE A 168 -23.72 -30.17 -8.86
C PHE A 168 -25.15 -30.64 -8.54
N GLU A 169 -25.90 -31.15 -9.51
CA GLU A 169 -27.28 -31.66 -9.32
C GLU A 169 -27.33 -32.74 -8.23
N ARG A 170 -26.37 -33.68 -8.21
CA ARG A 170 -26.26 -34.70 -7.16
C ARG A 170 -25.80 -34.16 -5.80
N MET A 171 -25.17 -32.99 -5.77
CA MET A 171 -24.80 -32.32 -4.53
C MET A 171 -26.00 -31.54 -3.98
N GLU A 172 -26.77 -30.89 -4.85
CA GLU A 172 -28.05 -30.22 -4.56
C GLU A 172 -29.10 -31.23 -4.05
N GLU A 173 -29.33 -32.32 -4.78
CA GLU A 173 -30.20 -33.44 -4.34
C GLU A 173 -29.79 -33.99 -2.96
N LYS A 174 -28.48 -34.07 -2.69
CA LYS A 174 -27.95 -34.57 -1.42
C LYS A 174 -27.95 -33.54 -0.29
N VAL A 175 -27.91 -32.24 -0.61
CA VAL A 175 -28.17 -31.17 0.36
C VAL A 175 -29.65 -31.17 0.71
N LEU A 176 -30.56 -31.28 -0.27
CA LEU A 176 -32.00 -31.39 -0.03
C LEU A 176 -32.38 -32.65 0.77
N ASP A 177 -31.73 -33.80 0.53
CA ASP A 177 -31.89 -35.02 1.36
C ASP A 177 -31.35 -34.82 2.80
N LEU A 178 -30.30 -34.01 2.99
CA LEU A 178 -29.79 -33.68 4.33
C LEU A 178 -30.64 -32.63 5.04
N GLU A 179 -31.18 -31.65 4.32
CA GLU A 179 -32.08 -30.62 4.82
C GLU A 179 -33.43 -31.25 5.20
N ALA A 180 -34.05 -32.03 4.32
CA ALA A 180 -35.29 -32.76 4.62
C ALA A 180 -35.12 -33.77 5.77
N ARG A 181 -33.94 -34.39 5.92
CA ARG A 181 -33.63 -35.19 7.13
C ARG A 181 -33.42 -34.34 8.36
N SER A 182 -32.78 -33.18 8.26
CA SER A 182 -32.61 -32.26 9.38
C SER A 182 -33.96 -31.66 9.81
N GLU A 183 -34.87 -31.44 8.88
CA GLU A 183 -36.23 -30.96 9.09
C GLU A 183 -37.10 -32.07 9.70
N ALA A 184 -37.08 -33.29 9.17
CA ALA A 184 -37.75 -34.45 9.80
C ALA A 184 -37.15 -34.83 11.16
N ILE A 185 -35.86 -34.63 11.39
CA ILE A 185 -35.23 -34.77 12.71
C ILE A 185 -35.62 -33.60 13.61
N ALA A 186 -35.77 -32.37 13.09
CA ALA A 186 -36.29 -31.24 13.86
C ALA A 186 -37.78 -31.43 14.20
N GLU A 187 -38.57 -32.06 13.34
CA GLU A 187 -39.98 -32.40 13.55
C GLU A 187 -40.12 -33.56 14.56
N LEU A 188 -39.27 -34.59 14.50
CA LEU A 188 -39.19 -35.63 15.54
C LEU A 188 -38.65 -35.10 16.89
N ASN A 189 -37.75 -34.12 16.87
CA ASN A 189 -37.32 -33.43 18.09
C ASN A 189 -38.40 -32.46 18.60
N ALA A 190 -39.16 -31.82 17.71
CA ALA A 190 -40.34 -31.04 18.08
C ALA A 190 -41.38 -31.97 18.71
N ASP A 191 -41.79 -33.06 18.07
CA ASP A 191 -42.68 -34.07 18.66
C ASP A 191 -42.18 -34.54 20.04
N THR A 192 -40.89 -34.85 20.20
CA THR A 192 -40.38 -35.31 21.52
C THR A 192 -40.23 -34.18 22.54
N VAL A 193 -39.98 -32.94 22.14
CA VAL A 193 -39.95 -31.76 23.02
C VAL A 193 -41.36 -31.31 23.39
N GLU A 194 -42.30 -31.32 22.45
CA GLU A 194 -43.72 -31.01 22.64
C GLU A 194 -44.41 -32.12 23.45
N ASN A 195 -44.02 -33.40 23.32
CA ASN A 195 -44.45 -34.46 24.23
C ASN A 195 -43.82 -34.32 25.63
N GLN A 196 -42.58 -33.82 25.74
CA GLN A 196 -41.98 -33.47 27.04
C GLN A 196 -42.66 -32.25 27.66
N PHE A 197 -43.02 -31.25 26.87
CA PHE A 197 -43.81 -30.10 27.31
C PHE A 197 -45.23 -30.50 27.64
N ALA A 198 -45.92 -31.37 26.89
CA ALA A 198 -47.23 -31.89 27.26
C ALA A 198 -47.19 -32.75 28.54
N ALA A 199 -46.05 -33.36 28.87
CA ALA A 199 -45.82 -34.04 30.15
C ALA A 199 -45.50 -33.07 31.32
N LEU A 200 -45.13 -31.82 31.03
CA LEU A 200 -44.88 -30.74 32.01
C LEU A 200 -46.08 -29.79 32.14
N GLU A 201 -46.80 -29.57 31.05
CA GLU A 201 -48.15 -29.01 30.89
C GLU A 201 -49.22 -30.08 31.16
N SER A 202 -48.90 -31.03 32.03
CA SER A 202 -49.88 -31.70 32.88
C SER A 202 -49.92 -31.00 34.24
N PRO A 203 -50.45 -29.75 34.34
CA PRO A 203 -50.75 -29.18 35.64
C PRO A 203 -51.87 -30.00 36.29
N ASP A 204 -52.15 -29.68 37.55
CA ASP A 204 -53.49 -29.72 38.11
C ASP A 204 -54.26 -31.05 38.16
N VAL A 205 -53.72 -32.22 37.79
CA VAL A 205 -54.31 -33.50 38.28
C VAL A 205 -54.18 -33.59 39.80
N ASP A 206 -53.09 -33.09 40.39
CA ASP A 206 -52.96 -32.91 41.84
C ASP A 206 -53.84 -31.76 42.40
N ALA A 207 -54.25 -30.80 41.56
CA ALA A 207 -55.19 -29.74 41.95
C ALA A 207 -56.67 -30.20 41.83
N GLU A 208 -57.01 -31.04 40.85
CA GLU A 208 -58.24 -31.82 40.80
C GLU A 208 -58.32 -32.78 42.00
N LEU A 209 -57.19 -33.39 42.39
CA LEU A 209 -57.10 -34.22 43.60
C LEU A 209 -57.27 -33.38 44.87
N ALA A 210 -56.81 -32.11 44.89
CA ALA A 210 -57.11 -31.15 45.95
C ALA A 210 -58.58 -30.68 45.95
N ALA A 211 -59.18 -30.48 44.78
CA ALA A 211 -60.59 -30.10 44.63
C ALA A 211 -61.53 -31.25 45.04
N MET A 212 -61.25 -32.48 44.61
CA MET A 212 -61.98 -33.69 45.01
C MET A 212 -61.79 -33.99 46.51
N LYS A 213 -60.64 -33.62 47.10
CA LYS A 213 -60.45 -33.58 48.57
C LYS A 213 -61.42 -32.61 49.26
N SER A 214 -61.81 -31.53 48.61
CA SER A 214 -62.76 -30.56 49.17
C SER A 214 -64.22 -31.03 49.04
N GLU A 215 -64.60 -31.70 47.94
CA GLU A 215 -65.91 -32.35 47.83
C GLU A 215 -66.07 -33.54 48.79
N LEU A 216 -64.99 -34.26 49.10
CA LEU A 216 -65.02 -35.38 50.06
C LEU A 216 -64.78 -34.98 51.52
N ILE A 217 -64.93 -33.70 51.88
CA ILE A 217 -65.35 -33.30 53.23
C ILE A 217 -66.83 -33.68 53.43
N SER A 218 -67.08 -35.00 53.49
CA SER A 218 -68.38 -35.61 53.78
C SER A 218 -68.27 -37.02 54.40
N GLY A 219 -67.04 -37.54 54.65
CA GLY A 219 -66.81 -38.88 55.19
C GLY A 219 -65.70 -38.98 56.25
N SER A 220 -66.06 -38.79 57.53
CA SER A 220 -65.36 -39.30 58.74
C SER A 220 -63.83 -39.17 58.88
N THR A 221 -63.41 -38.06 59.52
CA THR A 221 -62.46 -38.03 60.67
C THR A 221 -61.15 -38.84 60.67
N SER A 222 -60.00 -38.16 60.57
CA SER A 222 -58.90 -38.17 61.57
C SER A 222 -57.84 -37.08 61.25
N GLY A 223 -57.09 -36.60 62.27
CA GLY A 223 -56.03 -35.57 62.13
C GLY A 223 -54.61 -36.14 61.96
N SER A 224 -53.52 -35.35 61.98
CA SER A 224 -53.39 -33.90 62.29
C SER A 224 -52.02 -33.27 61.94
N LEU A 225 -52.04 -32.05 61.34
CA LEU A 225 -51.15 -30.88 61.57
C LEU A 225 -49.61 -30.95 61.21
N PRO A 226 -48.93 -29.80 60.97
CA PRO A 226 -48.15 -29.61 59.71
C PRO A 226 -46.80 -28.82 59.84
N ALA A 227 -46.41 -28.09 58.75
CA ALA A 227 -45.42 -26.99 58.65
C ALA A 227 -43.91 -27.40 58.47
N ASP A 228 -42.97 -26.64 57.89
CA ASP A 228 -42.92 -25.39 57.05
C ASP A 228 -41.46 -25.24 56.45
N SER A 229 -40.94 -24.24 55.70
CA SER A 229 -41.41 -22.98 55.05
C SER A 229 -40.32 -22.42 54.07
N SER A 230 -40.70 -21.65 53.03
CA SER A 230 -39.88 -20.58 52.33
C SER A 230 -38.58 -21.00 51.55
N GLY A 231 -37.91 -20.17 50.72
CA GLY A 231 -38.22 -18.83 50.15
C GLY A 231 -36.99 -18.06 49.58
N THR A 232 -37.25 -16.93 48.87
CA THR A 232 -36.52 -15.62 48.80
C THR A 232 -35.00 -15.48 49.08
N VAL A 233 -34.18 -14.66 48.39
CA VAL A 233 -34.36 -13.73 47.21
C VAL A 233 -32.98 -13.41 46.54
N ALA A 234 -32.72 -12.20 46.00
CA ALA A 234 -31.52 -11.76 45.26
C ALA A 234 -30.86 -10.47 45.84
N GLU A 235 -29.69 -10.04 45.33
CA GLU A 235 -29.09 -8.71 45.59
C GLU A 235 -28.02 -8.29 44.53
N GLU A 236 -27.46 -7.07 44.68
CA GLU A 236 -27.33 -6.02 43.64
C GLU A 236 -25.91 -5.42 43.40
N ASP A 237 -25.81 -4.42 42.50
CA ASP A 237 -24.58 -3.94 41.83
C ASP A 237 -23.96 -2.63 42.43
N PRO A 238 -22.62 -2.39 42.37
CA PRO A 238 -21.93 -1.41 43.22
C PRO A 238 -21.66 -0.01 42.61
N GLU A 239 -22.30 0.38 41.50
CA GLU A 239 -21.97 1.65 40.82
C GLU A 239 -22.28 2.92 41.65
N LEU A 240 -23.35 2.89 42.47
CA LEU A 240 -23.86 4.05 43.22
C LEU A 240 -22.85 4.68 44.20
N ALA A 241 -21.79 3.96 44.59
CA ALA A 241 -20.75 4.48 45.46
C ALA A 241 -19.87 5.56 44.80
N LYS A 242 -19.58 5.44 43.49
CA LYS A 242 -18.56 6.28 42.82
C LYS A 242 -19.01 7.73 42.60
N LEU A 243 -20.30 7.95 42.36
CA LEU A 243 -20.85 9.28 42.03
C LEU A 243 -20.85 10.28 43.20
N ARG A 244 -20.76 9.81 44.45
CA ARG A 244 -20.70 10.71 45.62
C ARG A 244 -19.34 11.38 45.80
N MET A 245 -18.26 10.74 45.37
CA MET A 245 -16.89 11.16 45.69
C MET A 245 -16.40 12.36 44.86
N GLN A 246 -17.04 12.66 43.73
CA GLN A 246 -16.64 13.77 42.83
C GLN A 246 -17.28 15.13 43.18
N LEU A 247 -18.04 15.23 44.28
CA LEU A 247 -18.77 16.45 44.66
C LEU A 247 -18.17 17.22 45.85
N GLU A 248 -17.12 16.72 46.51
CA GLU A 248 -16.53 17.35 47.71
C GLU A 248 -15.19 18.08 47.46
N GLU A 249 -14.47 17.84 46.36
CA GLU A 249 -13.21 18.55 46.04
C GLU A 249 -13.43 19.94 45.38
N GLY A 250 -14.57 20.59 45.66
CA GLY A 250 -15.10 21.70 44.85
C GLY A 250 -15.50 22.97 45.60
N SER A 251 -14.88 23.28 46.75
CA SER A 251 -15.14 24.52 47.53
C SER A 251 -13.87 25.11 48.16
#